data_AF-A0A7W2QBK5-F1
#
_entry.id   AF-A0A7W2QBK5-F1
#
_cell.length_a   1.000
_cell.length_b   1.000
_cell.length_c   1.000
_cell.angle_alpha   90.00
_cell.angle_beta   90.00
_cell.angle_gamma   90.00
#
_symmetry.space_group_name_H-M   'P 1'
#
loop_
_entity.id
_entity.type
_entity.pdbx_description
1 polymer ?
#
loop_
_entity_poly.entity_id
_entity_poly.type
_entity_poly.pdbx_seq_one_letter_code
_entity_poly.pdbx_strand_id
1 'polypeptide(L)'
;MILLFAIPMCLILGGAPKANADVPRDAQQYRRELTRIAQAEWGLDAPVATFAAQVHQESRWKFNAKSPVGAQGLGQVMPPTATWLAQVFPKTLGKVEPYNPSWSLMALVSYDRWLADRIKGRNGCERHAMVLSSYNGGLGWLIRDRKLASAQGADPLVWFGSIERFNAGRSAAAFKENRSYPRLILKTFEAQYIADGWGKGVCS
;
A
#
# COMPACT_ATOMS: atom_id res chain seq x y z
N MET A 1 23.42 3.15 -11.06
CA MET A 1 23.23 1.83 -10.40
C MET A 1 22.28 2.05 -9.22
N ILE A 2 20.97 1.94 -9.43
CA ILE A 2 19.96 2.24 -8.39
C ILE A 2 19.86 1.01 -7.47
N LEU A 3 20.54 1.07 -6.34
CA LEU A 3 20.40 0.10 -5.25
C LEU A 3 19.02 0.32 -4.61
N LEU A 4 18.04 -0.50 -5.03
CA LEU A 4 16.75 -0.64 -4.35
C LEU A 4 17.02 -1.30 -2.99
N PHE A 5 17.20 -0.49 -1.96
CA PHE A 5 17.27 -0.97 -0.58
C PHE A 5 15.92 -1.60 -0.22
N ALA A 6 15.94 -2.92 -0.12
CA ALA A 6 14.93 -3.67 0.59
C ALA A 6 15.06 -3.36 2.09
N ILE A 7 14.20 -2.48 2.60
CA ILE A 7 14.13 -2.26 4.05
C ILE A 7 13.00 -3.15 4.57
N PRO A 8 13.30 -4.09 5.50
CA PRO A 8 12.28 -4.90 6.12
C PRO A 8 11.48 -4.01 7.07
N MET A 9 10.26 -3.64 6.69
CA MET A 9 9.24 -3.29 7.66
C MET A 9 9.04 -4.53 8.54
N CYS A 10 9.20 -4.38 9.85
CA CYS A 10 9.03 -5.45 10.82
C CYS A 10 8.18 -4.92 11.99
N LEU A 11 6.93 -5.36 11.97
CA LEU A 11 5.97 -5.58 13.07
C LEU A 11 5.83 -4.54 14.20
N ILE A 12 4.64 -3.93 14.23
CA ILE A 12 3.88 -3.78 15.48
C ILE A 12 3.17 -5.12 15.73
N LEU A 13 3.71 -5.95 16.63
CA LEU A 13 2.98 -7.08 17.23
C LEU A 13 2.03 -6.53 18.30
N GLY A 14 0.77 -6.32 17.92
CA GLY A 14 -0.33 -6.12 18.86
C GLY A 14 -1.39 -7.18 18.58
N GLY A 15 -1.42 -8.24 19.38
CA GLY A 15 -2.57 -9.13 19.44
C GLY A 15 -3.75 -8.35 20.01
N ALA A 16 -4.69 -7.99 19.14
CA ALA A 16 -5.97 -7.37 19.51
C ALA A 16 -7.11 -8.28 19.01
N PRO A 17 -8.24 -8.33 19.73
CA PRO A 17 -9.34 -9.24 19.41
C PRO A 17 -9.93 -8.93 18.04
N LYS A 18 -10.60 -9.91 17.42
CA LYS A 18 -11.44 -9.71 16.23
C LYS A 18 -12.64 -8.82 16.58
N ALA A 19 -12.42 -7.55 16.85
CA ALA A 19 -13.43 -6.54 16.62
C ALA A 19 -13.50 -6.37 15.10
N ASN A 20 -14.70 -6.40 14.52
CA ASN A 20 -14.90 -5.72 13.24
C ASN A 20 -14.40 -4.29 13.48
N ALA A 21 -13.19 -3.99 13.02
CA ALA A 21 -12.63 -2.67 13.22
C ALA A 21 -13.44 -1.74 12.32
N ASP A 22 -14.46 -1.11 12.88
CA ASP A 22 -15.22 -0.07 12.20
C ASP A 22 -14.24 0.98 11.66
N VAL A 23 -14.62 1.63 10.56
CA VAL A 23 -13.85 2.74 10.01
C VAL A 23 -13.64 3.78 11.13
N PRO A 24 -12.39 4.11 11.51
CA PRO A 24 -12.14 5.06 12.59
C PRO A 24 -12.81 6.39 12.27
N ARG A 25 -13.47 7.01 13.27
CA ARG A 25 -14.15 8.30 13.05
C ARG A 25 -13.22 9.37 12.49
N ASP A 26 -11.97 9.37 12.94
CA ASP A 26 -10.92 10.27 12.48
C ASP A 26 -10.65 10.14 10.97
N ALA A 27 -10.98 9.02 10.33
CA ALA A 27 -10.86 8.86 8.89
C ALA A 27 -11.74 9.88 8.13
N GLN A 28 -12.94 10.17 8.64
CA GLN A 28 -13.95 10.97 7.90
C GLN A 28 -13.46 12.37 7.56
N GLN A 29 -12.62 12.98 8.42
CA GLN A 29 -12.07 14.31 8.18
C GLN A 29 -11.19 14.36 6.91
N TYR A 30 -10.61 13.22 6.52
CA TYR A 30 -9.71 13.10 5.37
C TYR A 30 -10.42 12.59 4.11
N ARG A 31 -11.69 12.17 4.21
CA ARG A 31 -12.41 11.51 3.10
C ARG A 31 -12.42 12.34 1.83
N ARG A 32 -12.86 13.60 1.92
CA ARG A 32 -12.95 14.50 0.76
C ARG A 32 -11.59 14.74 0.12
N GLU A 33 -10.56 14.91 0.96
CA GLU A 33 -9.20 15.17 0.49
C GLU A 33 -8.60 13.94 -0.19
N LEU A 34 -8.75 12.74 0.41
CA LEU A 34 -8.32 11.49 -0.21
C LEU A 34 -9.05 11.24 -1.53
N THR A 35 -10.37 11.46 -1.59
CA THR A 35 -11.14 11.33 -2.83
C THR A 35 -10.58 12.25 -3.92
N ARG A 36 -10.35 13.53 -3.60
CA ARG A 36 -9.81 14.51 -4.54
C ARG A 36 -8.43 14.12 -5.05
N ILE A 37 -7.53 13.72 -4.15
CA ILE A 37 -6.16 13.27 -4.49
C ILE A 37 -6.21 12.03 -5.38
N ALA A 38 -6.99 11.02 -4.98
CA ALA A 38 -7.13 9.77 -5.71
C ALA A 38 -7.67 10.03 -7.13
N GLN A 39 -8.72 10.84 -7.27
CA GLN A 39 -9.31 11.14 -8.56
C GLN A 39 -8.39 11.96 -9.47
N ALA A 40 -7.60 12.88 -8.91
CA ALA A 40 -6.63 13.66 -9.67
C ALA A 40 -5.52 12.78 -10.27
N GLU A 41 -5.08 11.75 -9.55
CA GLU A 41 -3.98 10.86 -9.96
C GLU A 41 -4.45 9.61 -10.75
N TRP A 42 -5.65 9.10 -10.46
CA TRP A 42 -6.15 7.83 -11.00
C TRP A 42 -7.41 7.96 -11.87
N GLY A 43 -7.98 9.16 -11.99
CA GLY A 43 -9.23 9.42 -12.72
C GLY A 43 -10.48 9.29 -11.86
N LEU A 44 -11.65 9.66 -12.41
CA LEU A 44 -12.91 9.75 -11.64
C LEU A 44 -13.34 8.43 -10.99
N ASP A 45 -12.97 7.29 -11.58
CA ASP A 45 -13.22 5.94 -11.07
C ASP A 45 -12.14 5.43 -10.10
N ALA A 46 -11.31 6.32 -9.53
CA ALA A 46 -10.27 5.94 -8.58
C ALA A 46 -10.83 5.06 -7.43
N PRO A 47 -10.10 4.01 -7.00
CA PRO A 47 -10.55 3.08 -5.97
C PRO A 47 -10.33 3.67 -4.57
N VAL A 48 -11.08 4.72 -4.23
CA VAL A 48 -10.91 5.50 -3.00
C VAL A 48 -11.01 4.61 -1.75
N ALA A 49 -11.89 3.61 -1.74
CA ALA A 49 -12.02 2.69 -0.61
C ALA A 49 -10.75 1.85 -0.39
N THR A 50 -10.02 1.50 -1.46
CA THR A 50 -8.75 0.78 -1.38
C THR A 50 -7.66 1.66 -0.76
N PHE A 51 -7.54 2.93 -1.17
CA PHE A 51 -6.56 3.84 -0.56
C PHE A 51 -6.89 4.11 0.90
N ALA A 52 -8.18 4.26 1.25
CA ALA A 52 -8.62 4.44 2.62
C ALA A 52 -8.28 3.22 3.50
N ALA A 53 -8.47 2.01 2.95
CA ALA A 53 -8.06 0.75 3.59
C ALA A 53 -6.54 0.65 3.78
N GLN A 54 -5.74 1.15 2.84
CA GLN A 54 -4.28 1.19 2.97
C GLN A 54 -3.83 2.18 4.04
N VAL A 55 -4.37 3.41 4.06
CA VAL A 55 -4.08 4.40 5.12
C VAL A 55 -4.46 3.86 6.50
N HIS A 56 -5.60 3.15 6.58
CA HIS A 56 -6.00 2.45 7.79
C HIS A 56 -4.92 1.45 8.25
N GLN A 57 -4.43 0.60 7.34
CA GLN A 57 -3.39 -0.39 7.66
C GLN A 57 -2.07 0.28 8.06
N GLU A 58 -1.71 1.40 7.46
CA GLU A 58 -0.45 2.09 7.75
C GLU A 58 -0.45 2.81 9.10
N SER A 59 -1.45 3.65 9.36
CA SER A 59 -1.41 4.57 10.51
C SER A 59 -2.64 4.51 11.40
N ARG A 60 -3.67 3.73 11.04
CA ARG A 60 -5.02 3.85 11.61
C ARG A 60 -5.52 5.30 11.59
N TRP A 61 -5.18 6.05 10.54
CA TRP A 61 -5.46 7.48 10.36
C TRP A 61 -4.80 8.44 11.35
N LYS A 62 -3.73 8.02 12.04
CA LYS A 62 -2.95 8.90 12.91
C LYS A 62 -1.91 9.69 12.10
N PHE A 63 -2.18 10.95 11.80
CA PHE A 63 -1.29 11.77 10.96
C PHE A 63 0.12 11.98 11.53
N ASN A 64 0.28 11.92 12.85
CA ASN A 64 1.56 12.05 13.54
C ASN A 64 2.23 10.68 13.85
N ALA A 65 1.73 9.59 13.26
CA ALA A 65 2.29 8.27 13.48
C ALA A 65 3.76 8.20 13.02
N LYS A 66 4.62 7.68 13.91
CA LYS A 66 6.00 7.35 13.62
C LYS A 66 6.28 5.92 14.07
N SER A 67 6.68 5.04 13.16
CA SER A 67 7.01 3.67 13.50
C SER A 67 8.37 3.58 14.24
N PRO A 68 8.65 2.48 14.96
CA PRO A 68 9.96 2.25 15.59
C PRO A 68 11.13 2.28 14.60
N VAL A 69 10.89 1.90 13.33
CA VAL A 69 11.89 1.92 12.26
C VAL A 69 11.94 3.26 11.50
N GLY A 70 11.13 4.24 11.92
CA GLY A 70 11.20 5.62 11.43
C GLY A 70 10.27 5.96 10.27
N ALA A 71 9.30 5.12 9.93
CA ALA A 71 8.26 5.41 8.95
C ALA A 71 7.30 6.50 9.48
N GLN A 72 6.81 7.41 8.64
CA GLN A 72 6.14 8.64 9.09
C GLN A 72 4.82 8.93 8.38
N GLY A 73 3.87 9.52 9.11
CA GLY A 73 2.64 10.07 8.55
C GLY A 73 1.53 9.06 8.32
N LEU A 74 0.47 9.51 7.65
CA LEU A 74 -0.69 8.68 7.31
C LEU A 74 -0.31 7.45 6.47
N GLY A 75 0.61 7.61 5.52
CA GLY A 75 1.10 6.53 4.66
C GLY A 75 2.33 5.77 5.18
N GLN A 76 2.84 6.09 6.38
CA GLN A 76 4.07 5.48 6.94
C GLN A 76 5.22 5.40 5.92
N VAL A 77 5.52 6.54 5.27
CA VAL A 77 6.59 6.60 4.27
C VAL A 77 7.94 6.73 4.98
N MET A 78 8.92 5.92 4.58
CA MET A 78 10.29 6.03 5.08
C MET A 78 10.96 7.32 4.59
N PRO A 79 11.80 8.01 5.39
CA PRO A 79 12.41 9.29 4.99
C PRO A 79 13.18 9.25 3.65
N PRO A 80 14.00 8.22 3.34
CA PRO A 80 14.63 8.12 2.02
C PRO A 80 13.61 8.01 0.87
N THR A 81 12.53 7.26 1.09
CA THR A 81 11.42 7.11 0.13
C THR A 81 10.68 8.43 -0.06
N ALA A 82 10.46 9.20 1.01
CA ALA A 82 9.83 10.51 0.95
C ALA A 82 10.64 11.49 0.09
N THR A 83 11.96 11.54 0.30
CA THR A 83 12.88 12.35 -0.51
C THR A 83 12.86 11.92 -1.98
N TRP A 84 12.91 10.62 -2.25
CA TRP A 84 12.85 10.10 -3.61
C TRP A 84 11.51 10.41 -4.29
N LEU A 85 10.38 10.23 -3.59
CA LEU A 85 9.06 10.54 -4.12
C LEU A 85 8.93 12.02 -4.47
N ALA A 86 9.44 12.93 -3.63
CA ALA A 86 9.46 14.36 -3.93
C ALA A 86 10.28 14.70 -5.18
N GLN A 87 11.33 13.94 -5.49
CA GLN A 87 12.09 14.09 -6.74
C GLN A 87 11.35 13.52 -7.95
N VAL A 88 10.63 12.41 -7.79
CA VAL A 88 9.86 11.78 -8.87
C VAL A 88 8.57 12.56 -9.18
N PHE A 89 7.94 13.15 -8.17
CA PHE A 89 6.68 13.88 -8.25
C PHE A 89 6.81 15.31 -7.73
N PRO A 90 7.72 16.14 -8.29
CA PRO A 90 8.03 17.45 -7.74
C PRO A 90 6.83 18.42 -7.79
N LYS A 91 5.94 18.26 -8.78
CA LYS A 91 4.72 19.07 -8.91
C LYS A 91 3.65 18.68 -7.90
N THR A 92 3.53 17.40 -7.56
CA THR A 92 2.52 16.89 -6.62
C THR A 92 2.98 17.05 -5.17
N LEU A 93 4.25 16.73 -4.88
CA LEU A 93 4.75 16.60 -3.51
C LEU A 93 5.60 17.77 -3.03
N GLY A 94 6.30 18.48 -3.92
CA GLY A 94 7.13 19.62 -3.53
C GLY A 94 8.08 19.32 -2.36
N LYS A 95 8.04 20.14 -1.31
CA LYS A 95 8.85 19.95 -0.09
C LYS A 95 8.35 18.72 0.68
N VAL A 96 9.29 17.91 1.20
CA VAL A 96 8.97 16.72 2.01
C VAL A 96 8.34 17.12 3.35
N GLU A 97 7.07 16.76 3.56
CA GLU A 97 6.30 17.07 4.77
C GLU A 97 5.47 15.85 5.24
N PRO A 98 6.10 14.76 5.71
CA PRO A 98 5.43 13.47 5.94
C PRO A 98 4.30 13.50 6.98
N TYR A 99 4.33 14.44 7.93
CA TYR A 99 3.25 14.62 8.91
C TYR A 99 2.16 15.59 8.45
N ASN A 100 2.31 16.26 7.30
CA ASN A 100 1.22 16.99 6.67
C ASN A 100 0.24 15.96 6.05
N PRO A 101 -1.04 15.92 6.46
CA PRO A 101 -1.99 14.92 5.98
C PRO A 101 -2.12 14.89 4.45
N SER A 102 -2.29 16.04 3.80
CA SER A 102 -2.41 16.12 2.34
C SER A 102 -1.14 15.61 1.66
N TRP A 103 0.04 16.01 2.13
CA TRP A 103 1.30 15.50 1.60
C TRP A 103 1.42 13.98 1.73
N SER A 104 1.07 13.44 2.91
CA SER A 104 1.17 12.01 3.19
C SER A 104 0.22 11.18 2.33
N LEU A 105 -1.01 11.66 2.13
CA LEU A 105 -1.98 11.02 1.24
C LEU A 105 -1.56 11.10 -0.23
N MET A 106 -1.07 12.25 -0.70
CA MET A 106 -0.51 12.38 -2.04
C MET A 106 0.67 11.44 -2.25
N ALA A 107 1.59 11.34 -1.29
CA ALA A 107 2.75 10.46 -1.39
C ALA A 107 2.34 8.99 -1.51
N LEU A 108 1.37 8.54 -0.71
CA LEU A 108 0.83 7.17 -0.81
C LEU A 108 0.17 6.92 -2.17
N VAL A 109 -0.76 7.78 -2.59
CA VAL A 109 -1.51 7.61 -3.85
C VAL A 109 -0.60 7.67 -5.08
N SER A 110 0.34 8.61 -5.11
CA SER A 110 1.31 8.74 -6.22
C SER A 110 2.32 7.58 -6.23
N TYR A 111 2.71 7.04 -5.07
CA TYR A 111 3.60 5.88 -5.03
C TYR A 111 2.89 4.61 -5.52
N ASP A 112 1.65 4.39 -5.09
CA ASP A 112 0.82 3.31 -5.62
C ASP A 112 0.63 3.44 -7.14
N ARG A 113 0.45 4.66 -7.65
CA ARG A 113 0.36 4.92 -9.10
C ARG A 113 1.65 4.53 -9.82
N TRP A 114 2.78 4.96 -9.27
CA TRP A 114 4.11 4.63 -9.79
C TRP A 114 4.35 3.13 -9.91
N LEU A 115 3.90 2.37 -8.89
CA LEU A 115 3.96 0.91 -8.87
C LEU A 115 3.00 0.29 -9.89
N ALA A 116 1.74 0.76 -9.93
CA ALA A 116 0.71 0.23 -10.82
C ALA A 116 1.03 0.42 -12.32
N ASP A 117 1.77 1.47 -12.69
CA ASP A 117 2.25 1.69 -14.06
C ASP A 117 3.34 0.69 -14.48
N ARG A 118 3.98 0.01 -13.51
CA ARG A 118 5.07 -0.96 -13.74
C ARG A 118 4.65 -2.41 -13.52
N ILE A 119 3.50 -2.62 -12.90
CA ILE A 119 2.99 -3.94 -12.51
C ILE A 119 1.81 -4.30 -13.40
N LYS A 120 1.90 -5.43 -14.08
CA LYS A 120 0.78 -6.07 -14.79
C LYS A 120 0.17 -7.13 -13.88
N GLY A 121 -1.15 -7.26 -13.93
CA GLY A 121 -1.89 -8.33 -13.27
C GLY A 121 -3.06 -8.76 -14.15
N ARG A 122 -3.65 -9.92 -13.81
CA ARG A 122 -4.75 -10.54 -14.56
C ARG A 122 -5.98 -9.65 -14.61
N ASN A 123 -6.21 -8.89 -13.53
CA ASN A 123 -7.26 -7.88 -13.39
C ASN A 123 -6.80 -6.80 -12.40
N GLY A 124 -7.66 -5.81 -12.10
CA GLY A 124 -7.38 -4.72 -11.17
C GLY A 124 -7.01 -5.21 -9.76
N CYS A 125 -7.76 -6.17 -9.21
CA CYS A 125 -7.54 -6.74 -7.89
C CYS A 125 -6.18 -7.45 -7.77
N GLU A 126 -5.84 -8.33 -8.71
CA GLU A 126 -4.56 -9.04 -8.72
C GLU A 126 -3.38 -8.08 -8.93
N ARG A 127 -3.55 -7.08 -9.82
CA ARG A 127 -2.55 -6.04 -10.04
C ARG A 127 -2.31 -5.23 -8.76
N HIS A 128 -3.38 -4.80 -8.09
CA HIS A 128 -3.24 -3.96 -6.92
C HIS A 128 -2.75 -4.74 -5.69
N ALA A 129 -3.04 -6.04 -5.58
CA ALA A 129 -2.41 -6.88 -4.56
C ALA A 129 -0.88 -6.93 -4.71
N MET A 130 -0.38 -7.00 -5.95
CA MET A 130 1.05 -6.87 -6.26
C MET A 130 1.61 -5.46 -5.98
N VAL A 131 0.82 -4.41 -6.21
CA VAL A 131 1.17 -3.03 -5.82
C VAL A 131 1.37 -2.94 -4.31
N LEU A 132 0.39 -3.38 -3.51
CA LEU A 132 0.47 -3.38 -2.05
C LEU A 132 1.63 -4.23 -1.52
N SER A 133 1.88 -5.39 -2.13
CA SER A 133 3.07 -6.20 -1.83
C SER A 133 4.37 -5.43 -2.10
N SER A 134 4.40 -4.61 -3.15
CA SER A 134 5.57 -3.81 -3.52
C SER A 134 5.70 -2.55 -2.67
N TYR A 135 4.60 -1.96 -2.21
CA TYR A 135 4.59 -0.83 -1.28
C TYR A 135 5.24 -1.24 0.05
N ASN A 136 4.74 -2.34 0.64
CA ASN A 136 5.25 -2.85 1.91
C ASN A 136 6.66 -3.45 1.78
N GLY A 137 6.93 -4.17 0.70
CA GLY A 137 8.11 -5.03 0.59
C GLY A 137 9.15 -4.61 -0.43
N GLY A 138 8.87 -3.64 -1.28
CA GLY A 138 9.71 -3.22 -2.41
C GLY A 138 9.46 -4.01 -3.71
N LEU A 139 9.39 -3.28 -4.83
CA LEU A 139 9.17 -3.82 -6.19
C LEU A 139 10.20 -4.88 -6.62
N GLY A 140 11.46 -4.71 -6.23
CA GLY A 140 12.53 -5.66 -6.57
C GLY A 140 12.26 -7.07 -6.04
N TRP A 141 11.67 -7.20 -4.86
CA TRP A 141 11.28 -8.49 -4.31
C TRP A 141 10.08 -9.09 -5.02
N LEU A 142 9.05 -8.28 -5.37
CA LEU A 142 7.94 -8.77 -6.18
C LEU A 142 8.45 -9.38 -7.49
N ILE A 143 9.42 -8.73 -8.15
CA ILE A 143 10.00 -9.23 -9.40
C ILE A 143 10.67 -10.60 -9.17
N ARG A 144 11.42 -10.77 -8.08
CA ARG A 144 12.07 -12.05 -7.73
C ARG A 144 11.05 -13.14 -7.41
N ASP A 145 10.06 -12.85 -6.57
CA ASP A 145 9.00 -13.78 -6.19
C ASP A 145 8.20 -14.22 -7.42
N ARG A 146 7.84 -13.28 -8.30
CA ARG A 146 7.14 -13.56 -9.56
C ARG A 146 7.98 -14.39 -10.53
N LYS A 147 9.29 -14.15 -10.62
CA LYS A 147 10.20 -14.96 -11.44
C LYS A 147 10.26 -16.39 -10.90
N LEU A 148 10.38 -16.56 -9.59
CA LEU A 148 10.37 -17.87 -8.94
C LEU A 148 9.04 -18.61 -9.16
N ALA A 149 7.92 -17.91 -8.97
CA ALA A 149 6.58 -18.44 -9.19
C ALA A 149 6.40 -18.96 -10.63
N SER A 150 6.78 -18.14 -11.61
CA SER A 150 6.69 -18.51 -13.03
C SER A 150 7.59 -19.69 -13.39
N ALA A 151 8.80 -19.76 -12.83
CA ALA A 151 9.70 -20.89 -13.03
C ALA A 151 9.15 -22.21 -12.44
N GLN A 152 8.23 -22.12 -11.48
CA GLN A 152 7.54 -23.25 -10.87
C GLN A 152 6.12 -23.46 -11.43
N GLY A 153 5.80 -22.87 -12.58
CA GLY A 153 4.55 -23.08 -13.31
C GLY A 153 3.35 -22.30 -12.80
N ALA A 154 3.52 -21.37 -11.86
CA ALA A 154 2.45 -20.49 -11.39
C ALA A 154 2.24 -19.29 -12.34
N ASP A 155 1.00 -18.79 -12.41
CA ASP A 155 0.65 -17.65 -13.26
C ASP A 155 1.28 -16.34 -12.73
N PRO A 156 2.18 -15.68 -13.47
CA PRO A 156 2.85 -14.46 -13.05
C PRO A 156 1.95 -13.20 -13.09
N LEU A 157 0.70 -13.32 -13.52
CA LEU A 157 -0.28 -12.24 -13.50
C LEU A 157 -1.26 -12.36 -12.32
N VAL A 158 -1.23 -13.45 -11.56
CA VAL A 158 -2.10 -13.70 -10.42
C VAL A 158 -1.29 -13.62 -9.13
N TRP A 159 -1.77 -12.86 -8.16
CA TRP A 159 -1.21 -12.77 -6.83
C TRP A 159 -1.79 -13.85 -5.92
N PHE A 160 -3.12 -13.81 -5.70
CA PHE A 160 -3.78 -14.66 -4.72
C PHE A 160 -3.78 -16.13 -5.18
N GLY A 161 -3.28 -17.04 -4.35
CA GLY A 161 -3.10 -18.45 -4.69
C GLY A 161 -1.98 -18.74 -5.70
N SER A 162 -1.32 -17.72 -6.25
CA SER A 162 -0.21 -17.86 -7.20
C SER A 162 1.08 -17.26 -6.63
N ILE A 163 1.50 -16.04 -7.04
CA ILE A 163 2.80 -15.45 -6.65
C ILE A 163 2.99 -15.41 -5.13
N GLU A 164 1.93 -15.16 -4.35
CA GLU A 164 2.04 -15.00 -2.90
C GLU A 164 2.61 -16.25 -2.18
N ARG A 165 2.56 -17.43 -2.82
CA ARG A 165 3.08 -18.70 -2.27
C ARG A 165 4.60 -18.83 -2.33
N PHE A 166 5.28 -18.00 -3.13
CA PHE A 166 6.71 -18.15 -3.42
C PHE A 166 7.53 -17.12 -2.67
N ASN A 167 8.61 -17.56 -2.03
CA ASN A 167 9.55 -16.70 -1.30
C ASN A 167 10.94 -16.78 -1.94
N ALA A 168 11.40 -15.73 -2.61
CA ALA A 168 12.70 -15.70 -3.28
C ALA A 168 13.87 -15.27 -2.37
N GLY A 169 13.78 -15.51 -1.05
CA GLY A 169 14.88 -15.31 -0.10
C GLY A 169 14.64 -14.26 0.99
N ARG A 170 13.40 -13.84 1.23
CA ARG A 170 13.06 -13.05 2.43
C ARG A 170 13.15 -13.92 3.68
N SER A 171 13.45 -13.29 4.82
CA SER A 171 13.26 -13.95 6.12
C SER A 171 11.79 -14.36 6.31
N ALA A 172 11.54 -15.37 7.15
CA ALA A 172 10.19 -15.87 7.40
C ALA A 172 9.25 -14.77 7.92
N ALA A 173 9.74 -13.89 8.80
CA ALA A 173 8.97 -12.76 9.33
C ALA A 173 8.60 -11.75 8.24
N ALA A 174 9.57 -11.30 7.43
CA ALA A 174 9.33 -10.35 6.36
C ALA A 174 8.42 -10.92 5.26
N PHE A 175 8.53 -12.22 4.97
CA PHE A 175 7.64 -12.91 4.06
C PHE A 175 6.20 -12.92 4.58
N LYS A 176 6.01 -13.34 5.84
CA LYS A 176 4.69 -13.38 6.48
C LYS A 176 4.03 -11.99 6.52
N GLU A 177 4.77 -10.97 6.93
CA GLU A 177 4.29 -9.58 6.96
C GLU A 177 3.83 -9.14 5.56
N ASN A 178 4.69 -9.34 4.56
CA ASN A 178 4.41 -8.91 3.20
C ASN A 178 3.21 -9.61 2.56
N ARG A 179 2.97 -10.90 2.86
CA ARG A 179 1.76 -11.60 2.37
C ARG A 179 0.49 -11.23 3.14
N SER A 180 0.63 -10.88 4.41
CA SER A 180 -0.50 -10.44 5.23
C SER A 180 -1.02 -9.06 4.78
N TYR A 181 -0.12 -8.18 4.34
CA TYR A 181 -0.45 -6.80 4.02
C TYR A 181 -1.52 -6.64 2.90
N PRO A 182 -1.38 -7.20 1.68
CA PRO A 182 -2.44 -7.15 0.67
C PRO A 182 -3.74 -7.81 1.12
N ARG A 183 -3.67 -8.86 1.94
CA ARG A 183 -4.85 -9.59 2.44
C ARG A 183 -5.66 -8.75 3.41
N LEU A 184 -5.00 -8.10 4.37
CA LEU A 184 -5.69 -7.22 5.32
C LEU A 184 -6.38 -6.06 4.62
N ILE A 185 -5.71 -5.43 3.67
CA ILE A 185 -6.28 -4.29 2.94
C ILE A 185 -7.42 -4.75 2.03
N LEU A 186 -7.16 -5.67 1.09
CA LEU A 186 -8.11 -6.00 0.02
C LEU A 186 -9.21 -7.00 0.42
N LYS A 187 -8.98 -7.82 1.45
CA LYS A 187 -9.95 -8.83 1.88
C LYS A 187 -10.61 -8.51 3.22
N THR A 188 -10.20 -7.44 3.91
CA THR A 188 -10.80 -7.03 5.19
C THR A 188 -11.22 -5.57 5.15
N PHE A 189 -10.27 -4.62 5.12
CA PHE A 189 -10.60 -3.21 5.29
C PHE A 189 -11.33 -2.60 4.08
N GLU A 190 -10.97 -2.98 2.85
CA GLU A 190 -11.60 -2.44 1.64
C GLU A 190 -13.14 -2.59 1.67
N ALA A 191 -13.64 -3.77 2.04
CA ALA A 191 -15.07 -4.02 2.15
C ALA A 191 -15.75 -3.11 3.20
N GLN A 192 -15.07 -2.80 4.30
CA GLN A 192 -15.59 -1.90 5.34
C GLN A 192 -15.66 -0.46 4.83
N TYR A 193 -14.65 0.01 4.09
CA TYR A 193 -14.67 1.35 3.50
C TYR A 193 -15.67 1.49 2.36
N ILE A 194 -15.90 0.43 1.57
CA ILE A 194 -16.98 0.39 0.58
C ILE A 194 -18.33 0.53 1.29
N ALA A 195 -18.57 -0.25 2.35
CA ALA A 195 -19.81 -0.20 3.12
C ALA A 195 -20.04 1.16 3.79
N ASP A 196 -18.97 1.85 4.20
CA ASP A 196 -18.99 3.20 4.76
C ASP A 196 -19.07 4.32 3.69
N GLY A 197 -19.22 3.94 2.41
CA GLY A 197 -19.51 4.83 1.30
C GLY A 197 -18.29 5.54 0.69
N TRP A 198 -17.07 5.10 0.99
CA TRP A 198 -15.86 5.77 0.48
C TRP A 198 -15.66 5.66 -1.03
N GLY A 199 -16.45 4.83 -1.71
CA GLY A 199 -16.40 4.65 -3.16
C GLY A 199 -16.12 3.19 -3.52
N LYS A 200 -15.66 2.96 -4.76
CA LYS A 200 -15.31 1.63 -5.26
C LYS A 200 -13.98 1.17 -4.65
N GLY A 201 -13.80 -0.15 -4.55
CA GLY A 201 -12.52 -0.80 -4.31
C GLY A 201 -11.95 -1.39 -5.60
N VAL A 202 -10.71 -1.86 -5.57
CA VAL A 202 -10.08 -2.55 -6.72
C VAL A 202 -10.53 -4.00 -6.88
N CYS A 203 -11.11 -4.60 -5.84
CA CYS A 203 -11.62 -5.96 -5.85
C CYS A 203 -13.15 -6.06 -5.86
N SER A 204 -13.85 -4.93 -5.97
CA SER A 204 -15.32 -4.83 -6.04
C SER A 204 -15.84 -4.66 -7.45
#